data_AF-A0A925VFA1-F1
#
_entry.id   AF-A0A925VFA1-F1
#
_cell.length_a   1.000
_cell.length_b   1.000
_cell.length_c   1.000
_cell.angle_alpha   90.00
_cell.angle_beta   90.00
_cell.angle_gamma   90.00
#
_symmetry.space_group_name_H-M   'P 1'
#
loop_
_entity.id
_entity.type
_entity.pdbx_description
1 polymer ?
#
loop_
_entity_poly.entity_id
_entity_poly.type
_entity_poly.pdbx_seq_one_letter_code
_entity_poly.pdbx_strand_id
1 'polypeptide(L)'
;MTDAPNPQEKFVGIQISPVSFIDEGLNEVLDILQNRVGSNVLMIGTISWLGLKVGRRISHALEGWPDHGIPKPFTMKGGSYLHHRPGYYGNTAIDNFRATDSEMEGKDILEMVIPAARERGMKIIPEMMEPLFKYAGHGAANSVQIPNMPQYLEIDVLGRYGSEPCTSNPQYRTWWHSIVEDHCRNYEIDGLMWCNERNSPLDNMIQGQAPNCFCATCRHEATERSIDVERVRIAMREMYDFFQKARAGVEFVDGALIEFLRVLLRNPEVLIWERFWLERSKDLDRELYGIVKWCNPKLTFGLNVWNRNHFNPIRKAQWSWEEQTSYCDWVKPITYQHQAGGIYVKEMSEFHKTILRDFTPDEFTPVMYKILGLNEAPWNEVVQKGMDPDTYVYGQCADTVRAVKDKIPVYMGIGIDAPRTRADQAVCTPDIAYRSVMATYRAGGKGVVFSPNYAGMNLSNLDAAARALSELGLK
;
A
#
# COMPACT_ATOMS: atom_id res chain seq x y z
N MET A 1 4.12 -29.67 6.05
CA MET A 1 3.37 -30.51 5.10
C MET A 1 3.39 -29.77 3.78
N THR A 2 4.09 -30.35 2.81
CA THR A 2 4.43 -29.79 1.50
C THR A 2 3.49 -30.37 0.46
N ASP A 3 2.24 -29.90 0.44
CA ASP A 3 1.37 -30.21 -0.69
C ASP A 3 1.77 -29.29 -1.84
N ALA A 4 2.10 -29.88 -2.99
CA ALA A 4 2.36 -29.13 -4.21
C ALA A 4 1.15 -28.23 -4.51
N PRO A 5 1.36 -26.99 -4.99
CA PRO A 5 0.26 -26.07 -5.21
C PRO A 5 -0.69 -26.61 -6.28
N ASN A 6 -1.99 -26.41 -6.07
CA ASN A 6 -3.04 -26.89 -6.97
C ASN A 6 -3.16 -25.95 -8.19
N PRO A 7 -2.90 -26.41 -9.44
CA PRO A 7 -3.02 -25.57 -10.63
C PRO A 7 -4.44 -25.04 -10.89
N GLN A 8 -5.47 -25.73 -10.40
CA GLN A 8 -6.86 -25.27 -10.51
C GLN A 8 -7.17 -24.07 -9.59
N GLU A 9 -6.38 -23.88 -8.54
CA GLU A 9 -6.50 -22.76 -7.59
C GLU A 9 -5.50 -21.64 -7.86
N LYS A 10 -4.77 -21.71 -8.99
CA LYS A 10 -3.71 -20.77 -9.36
C LYS A 10 -4.14 -19.31 -9.17
N PHE A 11 -3.33 -18.57 -8.43
CA PHE A 11 -3.42 -17.12 -8.30
C PHE A 11 -2.04 -16.49 -8.55
N VAL A 12 -1.79 -16.09 -9.79
CA VAL A 12 -0.59 -15.36 -10.21
C VAL A 12 -1.06 -14.02 -10.77
N GLY A 13 -1.01 -13.01 -9.90
CA GLY A 13 -1.41 -11.65 -10.22
C GLY A 13 -0.26 -10.80 -10.72
N ILE A 14 -0.59 -9.78 -11.50
CA ILE A 14 0.34 -8.70 -11.82
C ILE A 14 -0.37 -7.35 -11.74
N GLN A 15 0.25 -6.42 -11.02
CA GLN A 15 -0.18 -5.02 -10.99
C GLN A 15 0.24 -4.35 -12.29
N ILE A 16 -0.69 -3.71 -12.98
CA ILE A 16 -0.46 -3.15 -14.31
C ILE A 16 -1.18 -1.81 -14.49
N SER A 17 -0.45 -0.85 -15.02
CA SER A 17 -0.96 0.45 -15.39
C SER A 17 -1.77 0.42 -16.69
N PRO A 18 -2.81 1.28 -16.84
CA PRO A 18 -3.50 1.49 -18.10
C PRO A 18 -2.56 1.83 -19.26
N VAL A 19 -1.48 2.57 -19.00
CA VAL A 19 -0.54 3.02 -20.03
C VAL A 19 0.16 1.86 -20.74
N SER A 20 0.38 0.72 -20.08
CA SER A 20 1.01 -0.46 -20.69
C SER A 20 0.21 -0.96 -21.89
N PHE A 21 -1.11 -1.04 -21.78
CA PHE A 21 -1.98 -1.48 -22.88
C PHE A 21 -2.00 -0.49 -24.06
N ILE A 22 -1.73 0.79 -23.79
CA ILE A 22 -1.71 1.85 -24.81
C ILE A 22 -0.35 1.88 -25.51
N ASP A 23 0.73 1.75 -24.76
CA ASP A 23 2.10 1.82 -25.26
C ASP A 23 2.50 0.58 -26.05
N GLU A 24 2.11 -0.59 -25.57
CA GLU A 24 2.59 -1.89 -26.09
C GLU A 24 1.52 -2.62 -26.91
N GLY A 25 0.26 -2.22 -26.76
CA GLY A 25 -0.88 -2.87 -27.39
C GLY A 25 -1.51 -3.94 -26.49
N LEU A 26 -2.85 -3.96 -26.48
CA LEU A 26 -3.64 -4.82 -25.60
C LEU A 26 -3.29 -6.30 -25.71
N ASN A 27 -3.37 -6.88 -26.92
CA ASN A 27 -3.15 -8.32 -27.11
C ASN A 27 -1.72 -8.74 -26.81
N GLU A 28 -0.73 -7.93 -27.23
CA GLU A 28 0.68 -8.21 -26.99
C GLU A 28 0.98 -8.30 -25.49
N VAL A 29 0.51 -7.31 -24.71
CA VAL A 29 0.66 -7.33 -23.26
C VAL A 29 -0.01 -8.57 -22.66
N LEU A 30 -1.25 -8.87 -23.04
CA LEU A 30 -1.96 -10.03 -22.50
C LEU A 30 -1.25 -11.35 -22.84
N ASP A 31 -0.71 -11.48 -24.05
CA ASP A 31 0.02 -12.68 -24.49
C ASP A 31 1.36 -12.83 -23.75
N ILE A 32 2.08 -11.72 -23.51
CA ILE A 32 3.28 -11.73 -22.67
C ILE A 32 2.93 -12.19 -21.25
N LEU A 33 1.91 -11.57 -20.63
CA LEU A 33 1.53 -11.87 -19.26
C LEU A 33 1.06 -13.31 -19.09
N GLN A 34 0.26 -13.82 -20.02
CA GLN A 34 -0.22 -15.19 -19.98
C GLN A 34 0.89 -16.20 -20.28
N ASN A 35 1.57 -16.06 -21.42
CA ASN A 35 2.44 -17.12 -21.95
C ASN A 35 3.87 -17.03 -21.43
N ARG A 36 4.42 -15.80 -21.30
CA ARG A 36 5.80 -15.60 -20.83
C ARG A 36 5.87 -15.54 -19.32
N VAL A 37 4.96 -14.83 -18.66
CA VAL A 37 5.00 -14.66 -17.19
C VAL A 37 4.23 -15.77 -16.46
N GLY A 38 3.13 -16.27 -17.05
CA GLY A 38 2.25 -17.23 -16.40
C GLY A 38 1.21 -16.55 -15.49
N SER A 39 0.96 -15.25 -15.65
CA SER A 39 -0.08 -14.53 -14.91
C SER A 39 -1.48 -14.95 -15.36
N ASN A 40 -2.40 -15.09 -14.41
CA ASN A 40 -3.82 -15.34 -14.69
C ASN A 40 -4.76 -14.33 -14.02
N VAL A 41 -4.21 -13.33 -13.32
CA VAL A 41 -4.97 -12.24 -12.70
C VAL A 41 -4.33 -10.90 -13.07
N LEU A 42 -5.11 -9.99 -13.65
CA LEU A 42 -4.72 -8.62 -13.94
C LEU A 42 -5.22 -7.70 -12.83
N MET A 43 -4.28 -7.02 -12.16
CA MET A 43 -4.58 -6.02 -11.14
C MET A 43 -4.39 -4.63 -11.73
N ILE A 44 -5.46 -4.04 -12.24
CA ILE A 44 -5.37 -2.85 -13.10
C ILE A 44 -5.60 -1.59 -12.28
N GLY A 45 -4.68 -0.63 -12.33
CA GLY A 45 -4.89 0.69 -11.70
C GLY A 45 -5.99 1.48 -12.44
N THR A 46 -7.20 1.53 -11.89
CA THR A 46 -8.36 2.18 -12.57
C THR A 46 -8.61 3.61 -12.12
N ILE A 47 -8.02 4.04 -11.01
CA ILE A 47 -8.05 5.41 -10.53
C ILE A 47 -6.78 5.72 -9.75
N SER A 48 -6.04 6.75 -10.14
CA SER A 48 -4.82 7.17 -9.42
C SER A 48 -4.23 8.48 -9.97
N TRP A 49 -3.49 9.18 -9.12
CA TRP A 49 -2.61 10.30 -9.48
C TRP A 49 -1.13 9.97 -9.22
N LEU A 50 -0.82 8.68 -9.03
CA LEU A 50 0.52 8.19 -8.75
C LEU A 50 1.17 7.57 -9.97
N GLY A 51 2.22 8.23 -10.48
CA GLY A 51 3.02 7.71 -11.60
C GLY A 51 3.51 6.28 -11.37
N LEU A 52 3.82 5.91 -10.12
CA LEU A 52 4.17 4.54 -9.77
C LEU A 52 3.09 3.49 -10.15
N LYS A 53 1.80 3.83 -10.02
CA LYS A 53 0.69 2.88 -10.20
C LYS A 53 0.19 2.81 -11.63
N VAL A 54 0.19 3.96 -12.32
CA VAL A 54 -0.58 4.15 -13.55
C VAL A 54 0.23 4.83 -14.66
N GLY A 55 1.48 5.20 -14.37
CA GLY A 55 2.44 5.73 -15.35
C GLY A 55 3.55 4.74 -15.71
N ARG A 56 4.59 5.27 -16.36
CA ARG A 56 5.81 4.53 -16.73
C ARG A 56 6.83 4.50 -15.58
N ARG A 57 7.93 3.78 -15.76
CA ARG A 57 9.02 3.65 -14.76
C ARG A 57 9.52 5.00 -14.24
N ILE A 58 9.21 5.29 -12.98
CA ILE A 58 9.58 6.56 -12.32
C ILE A 58 11.08 6.65 -11.98
N SER A 59 11.74 5.51 -11.81
CA SER A 59 13.16 5.41 -11.45
C SER A 59 14.08 5.33 -12.66
N HIS A 60 13.60 5.64 -13.87
CA HIS A 60 14.37 5.50 -15.11
C HIS A 60 15.71 6.26 -15.11
N ALA A 61 15.80 7.37 -14.36
CA ALA A 61 17.05 8.12 -14.21
C ALA A 61 18.13 7.35 -13.42
N LEU A 62 17.74 6.43 -12.54
CA LEU A 62 18.63 5.59 -11.74
C LEU A 62 18.82 4.19 -12.33
N GLU A 63 17.78 3.65 -12.97
CA GLU A 63 17.72 2.24 -13.35
C GLU A 63 17.56 1.99 -14.85
N GLY A 64 17.50 3.06 -15.66
CA GLY A 64 17.16 2.98 -17.08
C GLY A 64 15.70 2.62 -17.33
N TRP A 65 15.30 2.58 -18.59
CA TRP A 65 13.98 2.08 -18.99
C TRP A 65 13.91 0.56 -18.89
N PRO A 66 12.72 -0.01 -18.65
CA PRO A 66 12.55 -1.46 -18.70
C PRO A 66 12.85 -1.99 -20.11
N ASP A 67 13.06 -3.31 -20.22
CA ASP A 67 13.36 -4.02 -21.47
C ASP A 67 12.14 -4.19 -22.42
N HIS A 68 11.05 -3.46 -22.16
CA HIS A 68 9.83 -3.39 -22.94
C HIS A 68 9.12 -2.03 -22.77
N GLY A 69 8.04 -1.80 -23.51
CA GLY A 69 7.31 -0.52 -23.46
C GLY A 69 8.05 0.66 -24.09
N ILE A 70 7.40 1.84 -24.06
CA ILE A 70 7.95 3.06 -24.64
C ILE A 70 8.98 3.68 -23.67
N PRO A 71 10.26 3.85 -24.06
CA PRO A 71 11.32 4.34 -23.18
C PRO A 71 11.35 5.88 -23.12
N LYS A 72 10.24 6.49 -22.69
CA LYS A 72 10.10 7.95 -22.61
C LYS A 72 9.41 8.39 -21.32
N PRO A 73 9.84 9.49 -20.68
CA PRO A 73 9.12 10.05 -19.53
C PRO A 73 7.64 10.30 -19.86
N PHE A 74 6.79 10.05 -18.89
CA PHE A 74 5.36 10.29 -18.97
C PHE A 74 4.94 11.22 -17.82
N THR A 75 4.53 12.44 -18.16
CA THR A 75 4.04 13.42 -17.18
C THR A 75 2.54 13.23 -17.03
N MET A 76 2.18 12.34 -16.12
CA MET A 76 0.79 11.97 -15.87
C MET A 76 0.06 13.05 -15.07
N LYS A 77 -1.14 13.42 -15.51
CA LYS A 77 -2.09 14.23 -14.74
C LYS A 77 -2.88 13.39 -13.75
N GLY A 78 -3.27 12.17 -14.15
CA GLY A 78 -3.98 11.23 -13.28
C GLY A 78 -5.50 11.46 -13.26
N GLY A 79 -6.21 10.53 -12.64
CA GLY A 79 -7.66 10.51 -12.60
C GLY A 79 -8.24 9.11 -12.57
N SER A 80 -9.55 9.02 -12.78
CA SER A 80 -10.23 7.78 -13.16
C SER A 80 -10.00 7.49 -14.64
N TYR A 81 -9.62 6.25 -14.93
CA TYR A 81 -9.37 5.74 -16.28
C TYR A 81 -10.60 5.07 -16.91
N LEU A 82 -11.77 5.37 -16.35
CA LEU A 82 -13.06 4.82 -16.73
C LEU A 82 -13.96 5.91 -17.32
N HIS A 83 -15.05 5.49 -17.96
CA HIS A 83 -16.12 6.40 -18.33
C HIS A 83 -16.76 7.03 -17.10
N HIS A 84 -17.01 8.34 -17.18
CA HIS A 84 -17.67 9.05 -16.09
C HIS A 84 -19.18 8.77 -16.14
N ARG A 85 -19.71 8.17 -15.07
CA ARG A 85 -21.14 7.87 -14.90
C ARG A 85 -21.73 8.77 -13.80
N PRO A 86 -22.18 10.00 -14.12
CA PRO A 86 -22.56 11.00 -13.11
C PRO A 86 -23.67 10.53 -12.15
N GLY A 87 -24.52 9.58 -12.56
CA GLY A 87 -25.57 9.01 -11.70
C GLY A 87 -25.06 8.40 -10.39
N TYR A 88 -23.82 7.89 -10.34
CA TYR A 88 -23.23 7.35 -9.10
C TYR A 88 -22.66 8.44 -8.18
N TYR A 89 -22.37 9.63 -8.71
CA TYR A 89 -21.60 10.68 -8.00
C TYR A 89 -22.46 11.86 -7.54
N GLY A 90 -23.80 11.77 -7.64
CA GLY A 90 -24.71 12.85 -7.23
C GLY A 90 -24.74 13.15 -5.72
N ASN A 91 -24.21 12.26 -4.89
CA ASN A 91 -24.19 12.39 -3.43
C ASN A 91 -22.84 12.86 -2.86
N THR A 92 -21.91 13.28 -3.71
CA THR A 92 -20.62 13.86 -3.29
C THR A 92 -20.33 15.10 -4.11
N ALA A 93 -19.58 16.05 -3.54
CA ALA A 93 -19.09 17.19 -4.31
C ALA A 93 -17.75 16.89 -5.02
N ILE A 94 -17.20 15.68 -4.86
CA ILE A 94 -16.08 15.20 -5.67
C ILE A 94 -16.66 14.59 -6.96
N ASP A 95 -17.10 15.46 -7.85
CA ASP A 95 -17.53 15.09 -9.19
C ASP A 95 -16.34 15.20 -10.18
N ASN A 96 -16.53 14.75 -11.42
CA ASN A 96 -15.62 15.00 -12.54
C ASN A 96 -14.10 14.81 -12.26
N PHE A 97 -13.70 13.60 -11.88
CA PHE A 97 -12.31 13.25 -11.59
C PHE A 97 -11.70 12.30 -12.65
N ARG A 98 -12.25 12.31 -13.87
CA ARG A 98 -11.75 11.49 -14.99
C ARG A 98 -10.36 11.98 -15.41
N ALA A 99 -9.49 11.05 -15.79
CA ALA A 99 -8.17 11.37 -16.30
C ALA A 99 -8.27 12.26 -17.55
N THR A 100 -7.44 13.30 -17.59
CA THR A 100 -7.36 14.27 -18.70
C THR A 100 -6.07 14.14 -19.50
N ASP A 101 -5.36 13.03 -19.30
CA ASP A 101 -4.22 12.61 -20.09
C ASP A 101 -4.67 12.29 -21.53
N SER A 102 -3.96 12.84 -22.53
CA SER A 102 -4.30 12.68 -23.96
C SER A 102 -4.37 11.22 -24.38
N GLU A 103 -3.53 10.38 -23.79
CA GLU A 103 -3.41 8.96 -24.03
C GLU A 103 -4.70 8.21 -23.65
N MET A 104 -5.50 8.77 -22.73
CA MET A 104 -6.74 8.22 -22.18
C MET A 104 -8.01 8.84 -22.77
N GLU A 105 -7.87 9.78 -23.71
CA GLU A 105 -9.02 10.45 -24.33
C GLU A 105 -9.94 9.42 -25.02
N GLY A 106 -11.25 9.50 -24.73
CA GLY A 106 -12.25 8.58 -25.27
C GLY A 106 -12.15 7.12 -24.81
N LYS A 107 -11.18 6.75 -23.96
CA LYS A 107 -10.96 5.37 -23.53
C LYS A 107 -11.52 5.07 -22.14
N ASP A 108 -12.00 3.85 -21.99
CA ASP A 108 -12.30 3.21 -20.71
C ASP A 108 -11.45 1.94 -20.62
N ILE A 109 -10.55 1.90 -19.64
CA ILE A 109 -9.55 0.84 -19.59
C ILE A 109 -10.16 -0.54 -19.32
N LEU A 110 -11.25 -0.61 -18.56
CA LEU A 110 -11.88 -1.90 -18.25
C LEU A 110 -12.71 -2.39 -19.44
N GLU A 111 -13.45 -1.52 -20.13
CA GLU A 111 -14.17 -1.91 -21.37
C GLU A 111 -13.19 -2.39 -22.45
N MET A 112 -12.01 -1.78 -22.54
CA MET A 112 -10.97 -2.21 -23.47
C MET A 112 -10.39 -3.58 -23.10
N VAL A 113 -10.06 -3.83 -21.82
CA VAL A 113 -9.26 -4.99 -21.41
C VAL A 113 -10.11 -6.24 -21.14
N ILE A 114 -11.31 -6.09 -20.57
CA ILE A 114 -12.12 -7.22 -20.10
C ILE A 114 -12.36 -8.26 -21.20
N PRO A 115 -12.85 -7.93 -22.42
CA PRO A 115 -13.15 -8.93 -23.43
C PRO A 115 -11.94 -9.81 -23.79
N ALA A 116 -10.80 -9.18 -24.09
CA ALA A 116 -9.58 -9.88 -24.50
C ALA A 116 -8.95 -10.70 -23.35
N ALA A 117 -9.10 -10.24 -22.10
CA ALA A 117 -8.64 -10.98 -20.93
C ALA A 117 -9.53 -12.22 -20.66
N ARG A 118 -10.85 -12.12 -20.87
CA ARG A 118 -11.79 -13.24 -20.71
C ARG A 118 -11.56 -14.34 -21.73
N GLU A 119 -11.26 -14.00 -22.98
CA GLU A 119 -10.86 -14.99 -24.01
C GLU A 119 -9.64 -15.82 -23.59
N ARG A 120 -8.77 -15.24 -22.75
CA ARG A 120 -7.57 -15.88 -22.18
C ARG A 120 -7.81 -16.53 -20.82
N GLY A 121 -9.05 -16.52 -20.31
CA GLY A 121 -9.39 -17.05 -18.99
C GLY A 121 -8.75 -16.27 -17.82
N MET A 122 -8.34 -15.02 -18.03
CA MET A 122 -7.74 -14.18 -17.00
C MET A 122 -8.82 -13.51 -16.15
N LYS A 123 -8.52 -13.34 -14.86
CA LYS A 123 -9.33 -12.57 -13.91
C LYS A 123 -8.94 -11.10 -13.94
N ILE A 124 -9.90 -10.22 -13.72
CA ILE A 124 -9.73 -8.76 -13.65
C ILE A 124 -10.07 -8.28 -12.24
N ILE A 125 -9.10 -7.67 -11.57
CA ILE A 125 -9.27 -7.09 -10.24
C ILE A 125 -8.79 -5.63 -10.29
N PRO A 126 -9.69 -4.63 -10.38
CA PRO A 126 -9.28 -3.25 -10.24
C PRO A 126 -8.50 -3.01 -8.94
N GLU A 127 -7.39 -2.30 -9.07
CA GLU A 127 -6.55 -1.84 -7.97
C GLU A 127 -6.92 -0.40 -7.61
N MET A 128 -7.16 -0.19 -6.31
CA MET A 128 -7.42 1.12 -5.73
C MET A 128 -6.51 1.35 -4.52
N MET A 129 -6.01 2.59 -4.40
CA MET A 129 -5.13 2.99 -3.31
C MET A 129 -5.58 4.31 -2.68
N GLU A 130 -5.61 4.33 -1.36
CA GLU A 130 -5.92 5.48 -0.53
C GLU A 130 -4.69 5.83 0.33
N PRO A 131 -4.22 7.09 0.32
CA PRO A 131 -4.64 8.19 -0.54
C PRO A 131 -4.19 7.99 -2.00
N LEU A 132 -5.00 8.50 -2.93
CA LEU A 132 -4.81 8.42 -4.39
C LEU A 132 -3.60 9.20 -4.93
N PHE A 133 -2.93 9.96 -4.06
CA PHE A 133 -1.84 10.88 -4.38
C PHE A 133 -0.80 10.93 -3.23
N LYS A 134 -0.27 9.79 -2.85
CA LYS A 134 0.82 9.68 -1.88
C LYS A 134 2.24 9.83 -2.47
N TYR A 135 3.15 10.37 -1.67
CA TYR A 135 4.61 10.46 -1.89
C TYR A 135 5.09 11.51 -2.91
N ALA A 136 5.65 12.60 -2.39
CA ALA A 136 6.53 13.47 -3.17
C ALA A 136 7.67 12.62 -3.80
N GLY A 137 7.90 12.81 -5.10
CA GLY A 137 8.96 12.09 -5.85
C GLY A 137 8.56 10.74 -6.45
N HIS A 138 7.35 10.22 -6.23
CA HIS A 138 6.86 8.98 -6.88
C HIS A 138 6.01 9.28 -8.14
N GLY A 139 6.29 10.40 -8.80
CA GLY A 139 5.57 10.86 -9.98
C GLY A 139 4.20 11.48 -9.70
N ALA A 140 3.85 11.77 -8.45
CA ALA A 140 2.69 12.59 -8.13
C ALA A 140 2.98 14.05 -8.50
N ALA A 141 2.11 14.68 -9.28
CA ALA A 141 2.18 16.13 -9.48
C ALA A 141 1.83 16.82 -8.16
N ASN A 142 2.58 17.84 -7.75
CA ASN A 142 2.23 18.69 -6.59
C ASN A 142 0.92 19.50 -6.80
N SER A 143 0.20 19.24 -7.90
CA SER A 143 -1.04 19.87 -8.35
C SER A 143 -2.08 18.81 -8.72
N VAL A 144 -2.35 17.87 -7.81
CA VAL A 144 -3.43 16.88 -7.97
C VAL A 144 -4.75 17.62 -8.09
N GLN A 145 -5.42 17.47 -9.23
CA GLN A 145 -6.73 18.08 -9.48
C GLN A 145 -7.83 17.08 -9.15
N ILE A 146 -8.17 16.98 -7.87
CA ILE A 146 -9.40 16.32 -7.42
C ILE A 146 -10.38 17.43 -7.00
N PRO A 147 -11.57 17.53 -7.62
CA PRO A 147 -12.52 18.60 -7.31
C PRO A 147 -12.88 18.64 -5.83
N ASN A 148 -12.91 19.86 -5.28
CA ASN A 148 -13.27 20.15 -3.89
C ASN A 148 -12.41 19.48 -2.81
N MET A 149 -11.29 18.82 -3.16
CA MET A 149 -10.43 18.10 -2.21
C MET A 149 -10.02 18.91 -0.96
N PRO A 150 -9.67 20.22 -1.06
CA PRO A 150 -9.34 21.02 0.13
C PRO A 150 -10.41 21.03 1.24
N GLN A 151 -11.67 20.82 0.90
CA GLN A 151 -12.78 20.78 1.87
C GLN A 151 -12.82 19.49 2.70
N TYR A 152 -12.09 18.47 2.25
CA TYR A 152 -12.08 17.15 2.86
C TYR A 152 -10.77 16.82 3.53
N LEU A 153 -9.77 17.71 3.49
CA LEU A 153 -8.46 17.48 4.09
C LEU A 153 -8.52 17.33 5.61
N GLU A 154 -7.58 16.56 6.15
CA GLU A 154 -7.34 16.50 7.57
C GLU A 154 -6.91 17.85 8.12
N ILE A 155 -7.16 18.08 9.41
CA ILE A 155 -6.68 19.26 10.12
C ILE A 155 -5.80 18.78 11.27
N ASP A 156 -4.62 19.34 11.44
CA ASP A 156 -3.72 18.96 12.53
C ASP A 156 -4.15 19.59 13.87
N VAL A 157 -3.49 19.19 14.97
CA VAL A 157 -3.79 19.72 16.31
C VAL A 157 -3.57 21.24 16.42
N LEU A 158 -2.77 21.83 15.53
CA LEU A 158 -2.49 23.26 15.45
C LEU A 158 -3.55 24.03 14.64
N GLY A 159 -4.49 23.34 13.99
CA GLY A 159 -5.54 23.94 13.17
C GLY A 159 -5.13 24.16 11.72
N ARG A 160 -4.03 23.58 11.26
CA ARG A 160 -3.55 23.69 9.88
C ARG A 160 -4.13 22.56 9.04
N TYR A 161 -4.50 22.87 7.80
CA TYR A 161 -4.91 21.87 6.83
C TYR A 161 -3.70 20.99 6.45
N GLY A 162 -3.92 19.67 6.44
CA GLY A 162 -2.93 18.66 6.06
C GLY A 162 -2.91 18.41 4.54
N SER A 163 -2.22 17.35 4.14
CA SER A 163 -2.09 16.94 2.74
C SER A 163 -2.90 15.70 2.37
N GLU A 164 -3.57 15.07 3.33
CA GLU A 164 -4.37 13.86 3.12
C GLU A 164 -5.85 14.16 3.42
N PRO A 165 -6.81 13.54 2.71
CA PRO A 165 -8.24 13.66 3.03
C PRO A 165 -8.55 13.06 4.40
N CYS A 166 -9.62 13.47 5.07
CA CYS A 166 -10.05 12.88 6.32
C CYS A 166 -10.86 11.62 6.03
N THR A 167 -10.38 10.46 6.46
CA THR A 167 -11.10 9.18 6.29
C THR A 167 -12.40 9.13 7.08
N SER A 168 -12.59 9.97 8.09
CA SER A 168 -13.87 10.11 8.81
C SER A 168 -14.86 11.04 8.12
N ASN A 169 -14.45 11.85 7.13
CA ASN A 169 -15.34 12.80 6.45
C ASN A 169 -16.40 12.05 5.63
N PRO A 170 -17.71 12.19 5.94
CA PRO A 170 -18.75 11.44 5.25
C PRO A 170 -18.74 11.64 3.74
N GLN A 171 -18.47 12.85 3.25
CA GLN A 171 -18.49 13.11 1.81
C GLN A 171 -17.31 12.48 1.06
N TYR A 172 -16.16 12.39 1.72
CA TYR A 172 -15.00 11.67 1.19
C TYR A 172 -15.25 10.16 1.16
N ARG A 173 -15.90 9.61 2.20
CA ARG A 173 -16.30 8.20 2.24
C ARG A 173 -17.35 7.89 1.18
N THR A 174 -18.38 8.72 1.04
CA THR A 174 -19.40 8.59 -0.01
C THR A 174 -18.77 8.57 -1.41
N TRP A 175 -17.73 9.36 -1.65
CA TRP A 175 -17.01 9.30 -2.94
C TRP A 175 -16.40 7.91 -3.19
N TRP A 176 -15.74 7.32 -2.20
CA TRP A 176 -15.21 5.95 -2.31
C TRP A 176 -16.33 4.91 -2.47
N HIS A 177 -17.44 5.07 -1.75
CA HIS A 177 -18.61 4.21 -1.90
C HIS A 177 -19.14 4.25 -3.35
N SER A 178 -19.29 5.45 -3.92
CA SER A 178 -19.69 5.65 -5.30
C SER A 178 -18.71 5.03 -6.31
N ILE A 179 -17.40 5.20 -6.10
CA ILE A 179 -16.37 4.58 -6.94
C ILE A 179 -16.52 3.06 -6.93
N VAL A 180 -16.61 2.45 -5.73
CA VAL A 180 -16.72 1.00 -5.59
C VAL A 180 -18.01 0.46 -6.19
N GLU A 181 -19.14 1.14 -5.99
CA GLU A 181 -20.41 0.74 -6.57
C GLU A 181 -20.39 0.82 -8.11
N ASP A 182 -19.85 1.91 -8.68
CA ASP A 182 -19.71 2.08 -10.14
C ASP A 182 -18.88 0.93 -10.75
N HIS A 183 -17.77 0.56 -10.11
CA HIS A 183 -16.94 -0.57 -10.57
C HIS A 183 -17.69 -1.90 -10.49
N CYS A 184 -18.33 -2.19 -9.36
CA CYS A 184 -18.99 -3.47 -9.13
C CYS A 184 -20.24 -3.69 -9.99
N ARG A 185 -20.95 -2.61 -10.39
CA ARG A 185 -22.22 -2.71 -11.13
C ARG A 185 -22.07 -2.64 -12.64
N ASN A 186 -21.05 -1.95 -13.15
CA ASN A 186 -20.95 -1.67 -14.58
C ASN A 186 -19.91 -2.51 -15.31
N TYR A 187 -19.11 -3.32 -14.60
CA TYR A 187 -18.04 -4.11 -15.21
C TYR A 187 -18.08 -5.57 -14.75
N GLU A 188 -17.79 -6.48 -15.68
CA GLU A 188 -17.59 -7.90 -15.38
C GLU A 188 -16.19 -8.15 -14.79
N ILE A 189 -15.97 -7.69 -13.56
CA ILE A 189 -14.74 -7.89 -12.77
C ILE A 189 -14.86 -9.13 -11.86
N ASP A 190 -13.74 -9.60 -11.30
CA ASP A 190 -13.67 -10.76 -10.37
C ASP A 190 -13.49 -10.33 -8.90
N GLY A 191 -13.22 -9.06 -8.67
CA GLY A 191 -13.07 -8.49 -7.34
C GLY A 191 -12.41 -7.13 -7.37
N LEU A 192 -12.09 -6.60 -6.19
CA LEU A 192 -11.31 -5.37 -6.00
C LEU A 192 -10.11 -5.65 -5.10
N MET A 193 -9.01 -4.96 -5.37
CA MET A 193 -7.88 -4.86 -4.46
C MET A 193 -7.85 -3.46 -3.86
N TRP A 194 -7.96 -3.39 -2.55
CA TRP A 194 -7.96 -2.16 -1.78
C TRP A 194 -6.66 -1.99 -0.99
N CYS A 195 -6.10 -0.79 -1.02
CA CYS A 195 -4.87 -0.46 -0.32
C CYS A 195 -5.06 0.82 0.49
N ASN A 196 -4.85 0.78 1.80
CA ASN A 196 -4.80 1.97 2.65
C ASN A 196 -3.40 2.16 3.22
N GLU A 197 -2.71 3.21 2.77
CA GLU A 197 -1.39 3.58 3.27
C GLU A 197 -1.48 4.96 3.94
N ARG A 198 -1.74 5.00 5.24
CA ARG A 198 -1.73 6.26 6.02
C ARG A 198 -0.84 6.21 7.23
N ASN A 199 -0.35 7.39 7.62
CA ASN A 199 0.30 7.60 8.90
C ASN A 199 -0.74 7.99 9.93
N SER A 200 -0.76 7.28 11.05
CA SER A 200 -1.58 7.63 12.20
C SER A 200 -1.10 8.92 12.89
N PRO A 201 -1.87 9.48 13.84
CA PRO A 201 -1.45 10.64 14.61
C PRO A 201 -0.10 10.42 15.33
N LEU A 202 0.12 9.25 15.92
CA LEU A 202 1.41 8.90 16.54
C LEU A 202 2.53 8.72 15.52
N ASP A 203 2.27 8.06 14.39
CA ASP A 203 3.25 7.94 13.28
C ASP A 203 3.73 9.32 12.81
N ASN A 204 2.80 10.27 12.66
CA ASN A 204 3.10 11.63 12.24
C ASN A 204 4.03 12.33 13.25
N MET A 205 3.75 12.20 14.54
CA MET A 205 4.61 12.79 15.58
C MET A 205 6.02 12.17 15.62
N ILE A 206 6.14 10.85 15.45
CA ILE A 206 7.45 10.18 15.32
C ILE A 206 8.24 10.77 14.14
N GLN A 207 7.57 11.03 13.01
CA GLN A 207 8.15 11.69 11.82
C GLN A 207 8.35 13.21 11.99
N GLY A 208 8.04 13.77 13.16
CA GLY A 208 8.19 15.20 13.46
C GLY A 208 7.05 16.08 12.93
N GLN A 209 5.98 15.48 12.41
CA GLN A 209 4.78 16.17 11.94
C GLN A 209 3.76 16.33 13.06
N ALA A 210 2.91 17.35 12.97
CA ALA A 210 1.83 17.53 13.94
C ALA A 210 0.77 16.42 13.79
N PRO A 211 0.18 15.92 14.90
CA PRO A 211 -0.83 14.87 14.84
C PRO A 211 -2.15 15.38 14.23
N ASN A 212 -2.81 14.54 13.46
CA ASN A 212 -4.12 14.74 12.82
C ASN A 212 -5.18 13.82 13.48
N CYS A 213 -6.45 13.74 13.06
CA CYS A 213 -7.21 14.69 12.27
C CYS A 213 -8.24 15.38 13.19
N PHE A 214 -8.00 16.63 13.56
CA PHE A 214 -8.87 17.47 14.40
C PHE A 214 -9.87 18.30 13.58
N CYS A 215 -10.28 17.83 12.40
CA CYS A 215 -11.30 18.50 11.61
C CYS A 215 -12.66 18.48 12.32
N ALA A 216 -13.59 19.34 11.90
CA ALA A 216 -14.91 19.46 12.54
C ALA A 216 -15.65 18.11 12.63
N THR A 217 -15.58 17.29 11.59
CA THR A 217 -16.16 15.95 11.56
C THR A 217 -15.57 15.05 12.64
N CYS A 218 -14.25 14.90 12.70
CA CYS A 218 -13.61 14.02 13.69
C CYS A 218 -13.89 14.48 15.12
N ARG A 219 -13.89 15.80 15.36
CA ARG A 219 -14.21 16.35 16.68
C ARG A 219 -15.64 16.06 17.10
N HIS A 220 -16.58 16.21 16.17
CA HIS A 220 -17.98 15.88 16.41
C HIS A 220 -18.17 14.40 16.71
N GLU A 221 -17.66 13.51 15.84
CA GLU A 221 -17.76 12.07 16.03
C GLU A 221 -17.09 11.61 17.34
N ALA A 222 -15.93 12.16 17.67
CA ALA A 222 -15.26 11.87 18.93
C ALA A 222 -16.12 12.29 20.15
N THR A 223 -16.81 13.42 20.07
CA THR A 223 -17.72 13.90 21.14
C THR A 223 -18.92 12.96 21.29
N GLU A 224 -19.51 12.48 20.19
CA GLU A 224 -20.58 11.47 20.22
C GLU A 224 -20.12 10.13 20.84
N ARG A 225 -18.84 9.79 20.66
CA ARG A 225 -18.17 8.64 21.32
C ARG A 225 -17.72 8.92 22.76
N SER A 226 -18.14 10.05 23.35
CA SER A 226 -17.77 10.47 24.71
C SER A 226 -16.26 10.66 24.94
N ILE A 227 -15.54 11.05 23.89
CA ILE A 227 -14.12 11.41 23.97
C ILE A 227 -14.00 12.91 24.24
N ASP A 228 -13.30 13.29 25.32
CA ASP A 228 -12.98 14.71 25.60
C ASP A 228 -11.93 15.22 24.61
N VAL A 229 -12.41 15.88 23.55
CA VAL A 229 -11.58 16.39 22.46
C VAL A 229 -10.58 17.43 22.93
N GLU A 230 -10.93 18.32 23.87
CA GLU A 230 -10.00 19.36 24.30
C GLU A 230 -8.90 18.77 25.20
N ARG A 231 -9.23 17.80 26.05
CA ARG A 231 -8.21 17.06 26.81
C ARG A 231 -7.27 16.30 25.86
N VAL A 232 -7.80 15.66 24.82
CA VAL A 232 -6.99 15.02 23.77
C VAL A 232 -6.06 16.04 23.08
N ARG A 233 -6.57 17.23 22.73
CA ARG A 233 -5.76 18.27 22.07
C ARG A 233 -4.59 18.71 22.95
N ILE A 234 -4.82 18.87 24.25
CA ILE A 234 -3.75 19.19 25.21
C ILE A 234 -2.73 18.05 25.26
N ALA A 235 -3.19 16.82 25.46
CA ALA A 235 -2.35 15.62 25.49
C ALA A 235 -1.49 15.45 24.22
N MET A 236 -2.09 15.64 23.05
CA MET A 236 -1.39 15.55 21.76
C MET A 236 -0.37 16.68 21.57
N ARG A 237 -0.62 17.89 22.09
CA ARG A 237 0.37 18.98 22.06
C ARG A 237 1.55 18.70 22.97
N GLU A 238 1.33 18.15 24.15
CA GLU A 238 2.40 17.75 25.07
C GLU A 238 3.26 16.63 24.47
N MET A 239 2.62 15.61 23.88
CA MET A 239 3.33 14.54 23.19
C MET A 239 4.09 15.06 21.97
N TYR A 240 3.47 15.93 21.17
CA TYR A 240 4.13 16.55 20.03
C TYR A 240 5.35 17.38 20.44
N ASP A 241 5.25 18.16 21.53
CA ASP A 241 6.38 18.92 22.10
C ASP A 241 7.53 17.99 22.52
N PHE A 242 7.25 16.84 23.12
CA PHE A 242 8.27 15.82 23.38
C PHE A 242 9.00 15.40 22.09
N PHE A 243 8.27 15.07 21.03
CA PHE A 243 8.87 14.65 19.75
C PHE A 243 9.70 15.77 19.11
N GLN A 244 9.26 17.02 19.20
CA GLN A 244 10.03 18.17 18.71
C GLN A 244 11.33 18.37 19.52
N LYS A 245 11.26 18.29 20.85
CA LYS A 245 12.44 18.37 21.73
C LYS A 245 13.43 17.23 21.48
N ALA A 246 12.94 16.01 21.32
CA ALA A 246 13.78 14.85 21.04
C ALA A 246 14.58 15.05 19.74
N ARG A 247 13.90 15.51 18.68
CA ARG A 247 14.50 15.84 17.37
C ARG A 247 15.45 17.02 17.40
N ALA A 248 15.18 18.00 18.26
CA ALA A 248 16.06 19.14 18.48
C ALA A 248 17.32 18.80 19.30
N GLY A 249 17.49 17.54 19.73
CA GLY A 249 18.64 17.11 20.51
C GLY A 249 18.59 17.54 21.98
N VAL A 250 17.40 17.83 22.53
CA VAL A 250 17.26 18.16 23.95
C VAL A 250 17.59 16.94 24.80
N GLU A 251 18.53 17.07 25.73
CA GLU A 251 18.88 16.01 26.68
C GLU A 251 17.75 15.76 27.68
N PHE A 252 17.39 14.49 27.88
CA PHE A 252 16.38 14.07 28.85
C PHE A 252 17.07 13.34 30.00
N VAL A 253 16.68 13.64 31.24
CA VAL A 253 17.36 13.16 32.45
C VAL A 253 17.55 11.64 32.49
N ASP A 254 16.53 10.88 32.11
CA ASP A 254 16.54 9.41 32.09
C ASP A 254 16.56 8.82 30.67
N GLY A 255 16.86 9.65 29.66
CA GLY A 255 16.82 9.27 28.24
C GLY A 255 15.44 9.44 27.58
N ALA A 256 15.45 9.42 26.24
CA ALA A 256 14.32 9.71 25.38
C ALA A 256 13.21 8.64 25.46
N LEU A 257 13.56 7.36 25.58
CA LEU A 257 12.57 6.28 25.72
C LEU A 257 11.78 6.42 27.03
N ILE A 258 12.46 6.70 28.14
CA ILE A 258 11.83 6.86 29.45
C ILE A 258 10.98 8.13 29.48
N GLU A 259 11.46 9.23 28.91
CA GLU A 259 10.67 10.46 28.81
C GLU A 259 9.42 10.27 27.93
N PHE A 260 9.53 9.57 26.80
CA PHE A 260 8.38 9.21 25.97
C PHE A 260 7.31 8.48 26.80
N LEU A 261 7.71 7.46 27.57
CA LEU A 261 6.80 6.71 28.42
C LEU A 261 6.18 7.59 29.51
N ARG A 262 6.96 8.50 30.12
CA ARG A 262 6.46 9.45 31.14
C ARG A 262 5.41 10.39 30.57
N VAL A 263 5.65 10.95 29.38
CA VAL A 263 4.70 11.83 28.70
C VAL A 263 3.45 11.07 28.28
N LEU A 264 3.59 9.83 27.79
CA LEU A 264 2.47 8.97 27.42
C LEU A 264 1.60 8.60 28.62
N LEU A 265 2.20 8.20 29.74
CA LEU A 265 1.48 7.82 30.97
C LEU A 265 0.75 9.01 31.61
N ARG A 266 1.31 10.23 31.49
CA ARG A 266 0.63 11.46 31.90
C ARG A 266 -0.53 11.84 30.98
N ASN A 267 -0.47 11.42 29.72
CA ASN A 267 -1.39 11.80 28.66
C ASN A 267 -1.98 10.57 27.95
N PRO A 268 -2.71 9.69 28.66
CA PRO A 268 -3.29 8.48 28.07
C PRO A 268 -4.28 8.77 26.94
N GLU A 269 -4.81 10.00 26.87
CA GLU A 269 -5.72 10.46 25.81
C GLU A 269 -5.08 10.42 24.42
N VAL A 270 -3.73 10.43 24.33
CA VAL A 270 -3.02 10.16 23.08
C VAL A 270 -3.41 8.80 22.50
N LEU A 271 -3.47 7.75 23.33
CA LEU A 271 -3.84 6.41 22.90
C LEU A 271 -5.34 6.28 22.58
N ILE A 272 -6.19 7.06 23.26
CA ILE A 272 -7.63 7.11 22.97
C ILE A 272 -7.85 7.66 21.55
N TRP A 273 -7.17 8.74 21.21
CA TRP A 273 -7.28 9.35 19.89
C TRP A 273 -6.64 8.49 18.79
N GLU A 274 -5.49 7.86 19.09
CA GLU A 274 -4.84 6.90 18.19
C GLU A 274 -5.79 5.75 17.84
N ARG A 275 -6.47 5.19 18.86
CA ARG A 275 -7.48 4.15 18.66
C ARG A 275 -8.67 4.65 17.85
N PHE A 276 -9.20 5.83 18.17
CA PHE A 276 -10.30 6.44 17.41
C PHE A 276 -9.95 6.56 15.92
N TRP A 277 -8.77 7.11 15.60
CA TRP A 277 -8.31 7.24 14.22
C TRP A 277 -8.17 5.87 13.53
N LEU A 278 -7.58 4.90 14.23
CA LEU A 278 -7.38 3.55 13.71
C LEU A 278 -8.70 2.85 13.39
N GLU A 279 -9.68 2.94 14.29
CA GLU A 279 -11.01 2.37 14.09
C GLU A 279 -11.67 2.95 12.84
N ARG A 280 -11.60 4.27 12.62
CA ARG A 280 -12.17 4.92 11.42
C ARG A 280 -11.47 4.55 10.12
N SER A 281 -10.16 4.34 10.17
CA SER A 281 -9.39 3.82 9.03
C SER A 281 -9.87 2.40 8.69
N LYS A 282 -9.98 1.51 9.67
CA LYS A 282 -10.47 0.12 9.47
C LYS A 282 -11.93 0.05 9.06
N ASP A 283 -12.77 0.95 9.57
CA ASP A 283 -14.18 1.02 9.19
C ASP A 283 -14.33 1.33 7.69
N LEU A 284 -13.40 2.07 7.08
CA LEU A 284 -13.44 2.30 5.63
C LEU A 284 -13.30 0.97 4.89
N ASP A 285 -12.32 0.16 5.27
CA ASP A 285 -12.10 -1.17 4.69
C ASP A 285 -13.38 -2.04 4.84
N ARG A 286 -14.01 -2.01 6.01
CA ARG A 286 -15.27 -2.74 6.29
C ARG A 286 -16.45 -2.25 5.45
N GLU A 287 -16.61 -0.94 5.33
CA GLU A 287 -17.67 -0.35 4.51
C GLU A 287 -17.50 -0.73 3.04
N LEU A 288 -16.29 -0.62 2.49
CA LEU A 288 -16.02 -0.98 1.10
C LEU A 288 -16.23 -2.47 0.86
N TYR A 289 -15.76 -3.34 1.76
CA TYR A 289 -16.07 -4.77 1.73
C TYR A 289 -17.60 -5.01 1.69
N GLY A 290 -18.35 -4.38 2.59
CA GLY A 290 -19.81 -4.51 2.64
C GLY A 290 -20.49 -4.07 1.33
N ILE A 291 -20.06 -2.95 0.75
CA ILE A 291 -20.58 -2.44 -0.53
C ILE A 291 -20.28 -3.41 -1.67
N VAL A 292 -19.06 -3.96 -1.75
CA VAL A 292 -18.71 -4.96 -2.77
C VAL A 292 -19.64 -6.16 -2.68
N LYS A 293 -19.82 -6.71 -1.46
CA LYS A 293 -20.69 -7.87 -1.24
C LYS A 293 -22.16 -7.58 -1.50
N TRP A 294 -22.62 -6.37 -1.20
CA TRP A 294 -23.96 -5.90 -1.53
C TRP A 294 -24.19 -5.80 -3.04
N CYS A 295 -23.22 -5.23 -3.77
CA CYS A 295 -23.32 -5.09 -5.22
C CYS A 295 -23.32 -6.44 -5.92
N ASN A 296 -22.40 -7.33 -5.54
CA ASN A 296 -22.32 -8.68 -6.04
C ASN A 296 -21.54 -9.58 -5.06
N PRO A 297 -22.19 -10.53 -4.37
CA PRO A 297 -21.52 -11.36 -3.35
C PRO A 297 -20.45 -12.30 -3.91
N LYS A 298 -20.40 -12.52 -5.23
CA LYS A 298 -19.37 -13.32 -5.89
C LYS A 298 -18.04 -12.57 -6.08
N LEU A 299 -18.05 -11.24 -6.03
CA LEU A 299 -16.83 -10.44 -6.15
C LEU A 299 -15.96 -10.63 -4.92
N THR A 300 -14.65 -10.80 -5.14
CA THR A 300 -13.68 -10.82 -4.05
C THR A 300 -13.26 -9.40 -3.65
N PHE A 301 -12.86 -9.20 -2.41
CA PHE A 301 -12.32 -7.95 -1.90
C PHE A 301 -11.03 -8.26 -1.13
N GLY A 302 -9.90 -7.82 -1.68
CA GLY A 302 -8.60 -8.08 -1.10
C GLY A 302 -7.96 -6.86 -0.47
N LEU A 303 -7.21 -7.07 0.61
CA LEU A 303 -6.42 -6.02 1.23
C LEU A 303 -4.95 -6.12 0.79
N ASN A 304 -4.46 -5.11 0.09
CA ASN A 304 -3.05 -4.90 -0.17
C ASN A 304 -2.42 -4.16 1.03
N VAL A 305 -1.59 -4.87 1.78
CA VAL A 305 -1.12 -4.42 3.09
C VAL A 305 0.30 -3.89 3.02
N TRP A 306 0.45 -2.63 3.44
CA TRP A 306 1.68 -1.86 3.37
C TRP A 306 2.84 -2.52 4.13
N ASN A 307 4.04 -2.52 3.54
CA ASN A 307 5.24 -3.10 4.16
C ASN A 307 5.68 -2.42 5.47
N ARG A 308 5.27 -1.17 5.74
CA ARG A 308 5.47 -0.57 7.08
C ARG A 308 4.84 -1.41 8.20
N ASN A 309 3.81 -2.21 7.92
CA ASN A 309 3.25 -3.16 8.88
C ASN A 309 4.27 -4.23 9.31
N HIS A 310 5.34 -4.45 8.55
CA HIS A 310 6.40 -5.39 8.88
C HIS A 310 7.55 -4.72 9.65
N PHE A 311 7.71 -3.40 9.49
CA PHE A 311 8.89 -2.66 9.95
C PHE A 311 8.65 -1.79 11.19
N ASN A 312 7.40 -1.49 11.52
CA ASN A 312 7.04 -0.64 12.65
C ASN A 312 6.22 -1.44 13.67
N PRO A 313 6.69 -1.60 14.92
CA PRO A 313 6.01 -2.43 15.91
C PRO A 313 4.64 -1.88 16.32
N ILE A 314 4.48 -0.55 16.35
CA ILE A 314 3.20 0.10 16.63
C ILE A 314 2.23 -0.23 15.50
N ARG A 315 2.65 -0.04 14.24
CA ARG A 315 1.80 -0.32 13.08
C ARG A 315 1.45 -1.81 12.95
N LYS A 316 2.39 -2.71 13.24
CA LYS A 316 2.17 -4.16 13.27
C LYS A 316 1.11 -4.55 14.31
N ALA A 317 1.11 -3.89 15.47
CA ALA A 317 0.07 -4.06 16.50
C ALA A 317 -1.29 -3.49 16.09
N GLN A 318 -1.31 -2.38 15.35
CA GLN A 318 -2.53 -1.74 14.89
C GLN A 318 -3.28 -2.55 13.83
N TRP A 319 -2.58 -3.28 12.97
CA TRP A 319 -3.16 -3.99 11.82
C TRP A 319 -3.01 -5.50 11.95
N SER A 320 -3.70 -6.09 12.92
CA SER A 320 -3.73 -7.54 13.12
C SER A 320 -4.26 -8.27 11.88
N TRP A 321 -3.60 -9.35 11.48
CA TRP A 321 -4.05 -10.22 10.40
C TRP A 321 -5.36 -10.94 10.73
N GLU A 322 -5.54 -11.34 11.99
CA GLU A 322 -6.74 -12.06 12.42
C GLU A 322 -8.00 -11.21 12.27
N GLU A 323 -7.90 -9.92 12.65
CA GLU A 323 -9.02 -8.97 12.54
C GLU A 323 -9.41 -8.75 11.08
N GLN A 324 -8.43 -8.63 10.17
CA GLN A 324 -8.67 -8.42 8.74
C GLN A 324 -9.49 -9.53 8.09
N THR A 325 -9.42 -10.77 8.61
CA THR A 325 -10.20 -11.90 8.08
C THR A 325 -11.72 -11.71 8.15
N SER A 326 -12.22 -10.75 8.93
CA SER A 326 -13.66 -10.50 9.03
C SER A 326 -14.19 -9.51 7.99
N TYR A 327 -13.33 -8.89 7.17
CA TYR A 327 -13.73 -7.88 6.18
C TYR A 327 -12.87 -7.90 4.91
N CYS A 328 -12.30 -9.05 4.56
CA CYS A 328 -11.71 -9.28 3.24
C CYS A 328 -11.79 -10.77 2.89
N ASP A 329 -11.67 -11.07 1.60
CA ASP A 329 -11.63 -12.44 1.09
C ASP A 329 -10.20 -12.96 0.92
N TRP A 330 -9.20 -12.08 0.94
CA TRP A 330 -7.77 -12.42 0.83
C TRP A 330 -6.90 -11.23 1.24
N VAL A 331 -5.65 -11.52 1.61
CA VAL A 331 -4.65 -10.50 1.94
C VAL A 331 -3.41 -10.60 1.06
N LYS A 332 -2.82 -9.45 0.77
CA LYS A 332 -1.55 -9.31 0.06
C LYS A 332 -0.53 -8.51 0.88
N PRO A 333 0.30 -9.18 1.70
CA PRO A 333 1.45 -8.52 2.34
C PRO A 333 2.45 -8.04 1.28
N ILE A 334 2.84 -6.76 1.34
CA ILE A 334 3.83 -6.19 0.43
C ILE A 334 5.24 -6.54 0.91
N THR A 335 5.99 -7.34 0.14
CA THR A 335 7.35 -7.78 0.50
C THR A 335 8.34 -7.45 -0.61
N TYR A 336 8.41 -6.18 -1.05
CA TYR A 336 9.36 -5.73 -2.09
C TYR A 336 10.80 -5.81 -1.59
N GLN A 337 11.37 -6.99 -1.68
CA GLN A 337 12.54 -7.47 -0.96
C GLN A 337 13.81 -6.66 -1.25
N HIS A 338 14.08 -6.29 -2.51
CA HIS A 338 15.23 -5.44 -2.86
C HIS A 338 15.05 -3.98 -2.41
N GLN A 339 13.81 -3.51 -2.22
CA GLN A 339 13.52 -2.16 -1.71
C GLN A 339 13.42 -2.11 -0.18
N ALA A 340 13.12 -3.25 0.46
CA ALA A 340 12.74 -3.35 1.86
C ALA A 340 13.78 -2.78 2.82
N GLY A 341 15.07 -2.99 2.57
CA GLY A 341 16.14 -2.45 3.41
C GLY A 341 16.16 -0.92 3.47
N GLY A 342 15.94 -0.25 2.34
CA GLY A 342 15.81 1.21 2.28
C GLY A 342 14.58 1.73 3.03
N ILE A 343 13.47 1.00 2.99
CA ILE A 343 12.23 1.36 3.69
C ILE A 343 12.39 1.15 5.20
N TYR A 344 13.00 0.04 5.62
CA TYR A 344 13.31 -0.24 7.02
C TYR A 344 14.21 0.84 7.62
N VAL A 345 15.32 1.19 6.93
CA VAL A 345 16.24 2.25 7.40
C VAL A 345 15.53 3.60 7.47
N LYS A 346 14.69 3.94 6.48
CA LYS A 346 13.89 5.17 6.52
C LYS A 346 12.98 5.19 7.74
N GLU A 347 12.24 4.11 7.99
CA GLU A 347 11.31 3.99 9.10
C GLU A 347 12.02 4.13 10.46
N MET A 348 13.05 3.33 10.69
CA MET A 348 13.79 3.30 11.95
C MET A 348 14.60 4.57 12.19
N SER A 349 15.04 5.26 11.14
CA SER A 349 15.73 6.55 11.28
C SER A 349 14.84 7.59 11.98
N GLU A 350 13.52 7.53 11.82
CA GLU A 350 12.61 8.45 12.51
C GLU A 350 12.47 8.09 14.01
N PHE A 351 12.54 6.80 14.35
CA PHE A 351 12.63 6.35 15.74
C PHE A 351 13.96 6.76 16.40
N HIS A 352 15.09 6.63 15.70
CA HIS A 352 16.41 7.06 16.18
C HIS A 352 16.57 8.58 16.28
N LYS A 353 15.63 9.38 15.74
CA LYS A 353 15.56 10.82 16.01
C LYS A 353 14.70 11.16 17.23
N THR A 354 14.01 10.16 17.80
CA THR A 354 12.94 10.35 18.79
C THR A 354 13.03 9.33 19.92
N ILE A 355 12.17 8.31 19.93
CA ILE A 355 11.99 7.34 21.01
C ILE A 355 13.25 6.50 21.26
N LEU A 356 14.00 6.18 20.20
CA LEU A 356 15.20 5.35 20.23
C LEU A 356 16.48 6.17 20.06
N ARG A 357 16.43 7.48 20.33
CA ARG A 357 17.53 8.41 20.05
C ARG A 357 18.83 8.06 20.77
N ASP A 358 18.73 7.53 21.98
CA ASP A 358 19.91 7.24 22.80
C ASP A 358 20.57 5.90 22.44
N PHE A 359 20.05 5.19 21.43
CA PHE A 359 20.65 3.99 20.87
C PHE A 359 21.23 4.27 19.49
N THR A 360 22.41 3.73 19.23
CA THR A 360 22.91 3.65 17.86
C THR A 360 22.08 2.65 17.06
N PRO A 361 21.99 2.80 15.73
CA PRO A 361 21.30 1.82 14.90
C PRO A 361 21.88 0.41 14.98
N ASP A 362 23.20 0.27 15.15
CA ASP A 362 23.87 -1.03 15.27
C ASP A 362 23.50 -1.75 16.58
N GLU A 363 23.31 -1.00 17.67
CA GLU A 363 22.85 -1.57 18.96
C GLU A 363 21.39 -2.04 18.90
N PHE A 364 20.51 -1.24 18.28
CA PHE A 364 19.07 -1.49 18.38
C PHE A 364 18.51 -2.35 17.24
N THR A 365 19.14 -2.37 16.06
CA THR A 365 18.64 -3.16 14.91
C THR A 365 18.44 -4.64 15.25
N PRO A 366 19.38 -5.34 15.92
CA PRO A 366 19.17 -6.73 16.33
C PRO A 366 18.01 -6.92 17.31
N VAL A 367 17.77 -5.95 18.20
CA VAL A 367 16.64 -5.97 19.14
C VAL A 367 15.33 -5.78 18.39
N MET A 368 15.27 -4.79 17.49
CA MET A 368 14.09 -4.51 16.67
C MET A 368 13.75 -5.69 15.75
N TYR A 369 14.74 -6.35 15.17
CA TYR A 369 14.54 -7.57 14.38
C TYR A 369 13.88 -8.69 15.20
N LYS A 370 14.29 -8.89 16.45
CA LYS A 370 13.62 -9.85 17.34
C LYS A 370 12.17 -9.45 17.64
N ILE A 371 11.89 -8.15 17.83
CA ILE A 371 10.53 -7.65 18.06
C ILE A 371 9.64 -7.89 16.84
N LEU A 372 10.17 -7.65 15.64
CA LEU A 372 9.40 -7.70 14.39
C LEU A 372 9.34 -9.09 13.74
N GLY A 373 10.16 -10.03 14.21
CA GLY A 373 10.33 -11.36 13.58
C GLY A 373 11.13 -11.29 12.28
N LEU A 374 12.18 -10.45 12.23
CA LEU A 374 13.06 -10.28 11.08
C LEU A 374 14.45 -10.88 11.37
N ASN A 375 15.17 -11.24 10.32
CA ASN A 375 16.55 -11.71 10.41
C ASN A 375 17.31 -11.34 9.14
N GLU A 376 17.73 -10.07 9.06
CA GLU A 376 18.26 -9.47 7.84
C GLU A 376 19.66 -8.92 8.04
N ALA A 377 20.26 -8.41 6.97
CA ALA A 377 21.56 -7.76 6.99
C ALA A 377 21.65 -6.64 8.06
N PRO A 378 22.86 -6.38 8.61
CA PRO A 378 23.04 -5.31 9.59
C PRO A 378 22.70 -3.93 9.00
N TRP A 379 22.46 -2.96 9.89
CA TRP A 379 22.01 -1.61 9.54
C TRP A 379 22.80 -0.95 8.39
N ASN A 380 24.11 -1.03 8.45
CA ASN A 380 25.04 -0.44 7.50
C ASN A 380 25.09 -1.12 6.12
N GLU A 381 24.44 -2.29 5.96
CA GLU A 381 24.45 -3.07 4.72
C GLU A 381 23.05 -3.35 4.16
N VAL A 382 22.00 -3.22 4.99
CA VAL A 382 20.64 -3.65 4.62
C VAL A 382 20.08 -2.87 3.43
N VAL A 383 20.49 -1.62 3.22
CA VAL A 383 20.08 -0.83 2.05
C VAL A 383 20.63 -1.43 0.76
N GLN A 384 21.92 -1.82 0.76
CA GLN A 384 22.64 -2.33 -0.40
C GLN A 384 22.30 -3.79 -0.68
N LYS A 385 22.00 -4.56 0.37
CA LYS A 385 21.63 -5.98 0.26
C LYS A 385 20.13 -6.20 0.03
N GLY A 386 19.29 -5.26 0.45
CA GLY A 386 17.86 -5.51 0.57
C GLY A 386 17.59 -6.49 1.69
N MET A 387 16.41 -7.13 1.65
CA MET A 387 16.06 -8.22 2.56
C MET A 387 16.02 -9.54 1.77
N ASP A 388 16.50 -10.63 2.38
CA ASP A 388 16.64 -11.90 1.70
C ASP A 388 15.26 -12.59 1.50
N PRO A 389 14.95 -13.11 0.30
CA PRO A 389 13.66 -13.77 0.06
C PRO A 389 13.33 -14.94 1.01
N ASP A 390 14.33 -15.74 1.39
CA ASP A 390 14.14 -16.94 2.20
C ASP A 390 13.93 -16.63 3.69
N THR A 391 14.29 -15.44 4.15
CA THR A 391 13.99 -14.97 5.51
C THR A 391 12.82 -13.99 5.52
N TYR A 392 12.84 -12.96 4.67
CA TYR A 392 11.84 -11.90 4.69
C TYR A 392 10.53 -12.31 4.02
N VAL A 393 10.55 -12.72 2.75
CA VAL A 393 9.32 -13.11 2.03
C VAL A 393 8.71 -14.35 2.67
N TYR A 394 9.54 -15.37 2.92
CA TYR A 394 9.11 -16.58 3.63
C TYR A 394 8.57 -16.25 5.03
N GLY A 395 9.30 -15.49 5.83
CA GLY A 395 8.95 -15.20 7.22
C GLY A 395 7.63 -14.41 7.33
N GLN A 396 7.47 -13.34 6.55
CA GLN A 396 6.21 -12.59 6.53
C GLN A 396 5.06 -13.46 6.02
N CYS A 397 5.28 -14.29 4.99
CA CYS A 397 4.24 -15.19 4.50
C CYS A 397 3.81 -16.20 5.56
N ALA A 398 4.76 -16.89 6.20
CA ALA A 398 4.48 -17.90 7.23
C ALA A 398 3.77 -17.30 8.44
N ASP A 399 4.15 -16.09 8.85
CA ASP A 399 3.49 -15.35 9.92
C ASP A 399 2.06 -14.96 9.55
N THR A 400 1.84 -14.45 8.33
CA THR A 400 0.49 -14.10 7.86
C THR A 400 -0.39 -15.34 7.76
N VAL A 401 0.08 -16.44 7.15
CA VAL A 401 -0.66 -17.72 7.04
C VAL A 401 -1.07 -18.22 8.43
N ARG A 402 -0.13 -18.24 9.39
CA ARG A 402 -0.41 -18.63 10.77
C ARG A 402 -1.46 -17.73 11.43
N ALA A 403 -1.40 -16.43 11.18
CA ALA A 403 -2.28 -15.47 11.83
C ALA A 403 -3.70 -15.44 11.24
N VAL A 404 -3.87 -15.69 9.94
CA VAL A 404 -5.19 -15.78 9.30
C VAL A 404 -5.88 -17.13 9.53
N LYS A 405 -5.14 -18.16 10.01
CA LYS A 405 -5.68 -19.48 10.42
C LYS A 405 -6.52 -20.13 9.31
N ASP A 406 -6.01 -20.12 8.08
CA ASP A 406 -6.65 -20.65 6.86
C ASP A 406 -8.04 -20.07 6.52
N LYS A 407 -8.49 -18.99 7.20
CA LYS A 407 -9.80 -18.35 6.93
C LYS A 407 -9.85 -17.69 5.55
N ILE A 408 -8.72 -17.15 5.11
CA ILE A 408 -8.55 -16.47 3.83
C ILE A 408 -7.18 -16.82 3.23
N PRO A 409 -7.04 -16.89 1.91
CA PRO A 409 -5.75 -17.11 1.26
C PRO A 409 -4.83 -15.89 1.40
N VAL A 410 -3.53 -16.18 1.43
CA VAL A 410 -2.44 -15.19 1.45
C VAL A 410 -1.77 -15.18 0.09
N TYR A 411 -1.76 -14.02 -0.57
CA TYR A 411 -1.11 -13.82 -1.87
C TYR A 411 0.05 -12.83 -1.72
N MET A 412 1.30 -13.30 -1.76
CA MET A 412 2.44 -12.42 -1.45
C MET A 412 2.70 -11.40 -2.55
N GLY A 413 2.84 -10.12 -2.18
CA GLY A 413 3.21 -9.04 -3.10
C GLY A 413 4.72 -9.01 -3.30
N ILE A 414 5.19 -9.57 -4.42
CA ILE A 414 6.62 -9.68 -4.77
C ILE A 414 7.07 -8.44 -5.53
N GLY A 415 8.13 -7.80 -5.05
CA GLY A 415 8.68 -6.63 -5.71
C GLY A 415 9.48 -7.03 -6.94
N ILE A 416 9.01 -6.70 -8.12
CA ILE A 416 9.76 -6.81 -9.37
C ILE A 416 10.10 -5.40 -9.80
N ASP A 417 11.38 -5.05 -9.72
CA ASP A 417 11.91 -3.72 -10.08
C ASP A 417 11.15 -2.55 -9.41
N ALA A 418 10.65 -2.77 -8.18
CA ALA A 418 10.11 -1.70 -7.35
C ALA A 418 11.13 -0.54 -7.28
N PRO A 419 10.68 0.71 -7.48
CA PRO A 419 11.54 1.82 -7.87
C PRO A 419 12.61 2.10 -6.82
N ARG A 420 13.86 2.20 -7.26
CA ARG A 420 14.96 2.66 -6.42
C ARG A 420 14.88 4.17 -6.25
N THR A 421 15.22 4.64 -5.05
CA THR A 421 15.31 6.08 -4.73
C THR A 421 16.75 6.55 -4.51
N ARG A 422 17.70 5.62 -4.57
CA ARG A 422 19.13 5.81 -4.29
C ARG A 422 19.97 4.91 -5.18
N ALA A 423 21.15 5.37 -5.57
CA ALA A 423 22.07 4.62 -6.45
C ALA A 423 22.74 3.42 -5.76
N ASP A 424 22.74 3.36 -4.43
CA ASP A 424 23.34 2.28 -3.62
C ASP A 424 22.31 1.28 -3.08
N GLN A 425 21.01 1.50 -3.31
CA GLN A 425 19.96 0.56 -2.90
C GLN A 425 20.09 -0.77 -3.65
N ALA A 426 19.72 -1.90 -3.06
CA ALA A 426 19.74 -3.19 -3.77
C ALA A 426 18.93 -3.15 -5.08
N VAL A 427 19.44 -3.87 -6.09
CA VAL A 427 18.83 -3.98 -7.42
C VAL A 427 18.01 -5.28 -7.47
N CYS A 428 16.84 -5.23 -8.09
CA CYS A 428 16.06 -6.44 -8.34
C CYS A 428 16.81 -7.33 -9.35
N THR A 429 16.96 -8.62 -9.03
CA THR A 429 17.64 -9.58 -9.89
C THR A 429 16.73 -10.76 -10.22
N PRO A 430 17.03 -11.53 -11.28
CA PRO A 430 16.29 -12.75 -11.60
C PRO A 430 16.29 -13.76 -10.44
N ASP A 431 17.40 -13.91 -9.73
CA ASP A 431 17.50 -14.79 -8.56
C ASP A 431 16.53 -14.38 -7.44
N ILE A 432 16.51 -13.08 -7.13
CA ILE A 432 15.60 -12.51 -6.13
C ILE A 432 14.14 -12.79 -6.50
N ALA A 433 13.77 -12.58 -7.76
CA ALA A 433 12.41 -12.84 -8.25
C ALA A 433 12.03 -14.33 -8.12
N TYR A 434 12.91 -15.23 -8.57
CA TYR A 434 12.72 -16.69 -8.48
C TYR A 434 12.57 -17.14 -7.02
N ARG A 435 13.51 -16.78 -6.14
CA ARG A 435 13.50 -17.20 -4.73
C ARG A 435 12.29 -16.64 -3.99
N SER A 436 11.82 -15.44 -4.32
CA SER A 436 10.62 -14.85 -3.69
C SER A 436 9.34 -15.64 -3.98
N VAL A 437 9.18 -16.15 -5.21
CA VAL A 437 8.07 -17.05 -5.57
C VAL A 437 8.20 -18.36 -4.80
N MET A 438 9.38 -18.99 -4.81
CA MET A 438 9.60 -20.26 -4.10
C MET A 438 9.40 -20.13 -2.59
N ALA A 439 9.87 -19.03 -1.98
CA ALA A 439 9.68 -18.71 -0.58
C ALA A 439 8.19 -18.60 -0.21
N THR A 440 7.38 -17.97 -1.05
CA THR A 440 5.94 -17.82 -0.83
C THR A 440 5.24 -19.17 -0.70
N TYR A 441 5.44 -20.07 -1.68
CA TYR A 441 4.76 -21.38 -1.66
C TYR A 441 5.31 -22.30 -0.57
N ARG A 442 6.62 -22.28 -0.29
CA ARG A 442 7.20 -23.03 0.85
C ARG A 442 6.61 -22.60 2.20
N ALA A 443 6.26 -21.32 2.34
CA ALA A 443 5.66 -20.77 3.56
C ALA A 443 4.15 -21.05 3.69
N GLY A 444 3.51 -21.66 2.68
CA GLY A 444 2.08 -21.95 2.67
C GLY A 444 1.21 -20.87 2.02
N GLY A 445 1.81 -19.83 1.42
CA GLY A 445 1.10 -18.87 0.59
C GLY A 445 0.37 -19.54 -0.57
N LYS A 446 -0.78 -18.99 -0.96
CA LYS A 446 -1.67 -19.57 -1.98
C LYS A 446 -1.52 -18.92 -3.36
N GLY A 447 -0.61 -17.96 -3.49
CA GLY A 447 -0.42 -17.21 -4.72
C GLY A 447 0.60 -16.10 -4.57
N VAL A 448 0.94 -15.48 -5.68
CA VAL A 448 1.86 -14.34 -5.76
C VAL A 448 1.24 -13.23 -6.59
N VAL A 449 1.63 -11.99 -6.30
CA VAL A 449 1.30 -10.83 -7.11
C VAL A 449 2.59 -10.08 -7.42
N PHE A 450 2.91 -9.94 -8.70
CA PHE A 450 4.05 -9.14 -9.14
C PHE A 450 3.70 -7.65 -9.10
N SER A 451 4.58 -6.88 -8.47
CA SER A 451 4.32 -5.53 -8.00
C SER A 451 5.54 -4.62 -8.16
N PRO A 452 5.41 -3.29 -8.23
CA PRO A 452 4.18 -2.50 -8.05
C PRO A 452 3.45 -2.15 -9.35
N ASN A 453 4.09 -2.25 -10.52
CA ASN A 453 3.50 -1.95 -11.82
C ASN A 453 4.34 -2.56 -12.95
N TYR A 454 3.72 -3.33 -13.84
CA TYR A 454 4.33 -3.94 -15.03
C TYR A 454 5.17 -2.96 -15.86
N ALA A 455 4.73 -1.72 -16.06
CA ALA A 455 5.48 -0.71 -16.82
C ALA A 455 6.82 -0.29 -16.18
N GLY A 456 7.13 -0.77 -14.98
CA GLY A 456 8.43 -0.59 -14.32
C GLY A 456 9.29 -1.86 -14.23
N MET A 457 8.75 -3.01 -14.64
CA MET A 457 9.39 -4.32 -14.49
C MET A 457 10.28 -4.63 -15.68
N ASN A 458 11.36 -5.38 -15.47
CA ASN A 458 12.07 -6.03 -16.58
C ASN A 458 11.46 -7.41 -16.83
N LEU A 459 11.15 -7.73 -18.09
CA LEU A 459 10.69 -9.06 -18.50
C LEU A 459 11.72 -10.13 -18.14
N SER A 460 13.01 -9.82 -18.18
CA SER A 460 14.07 -10.72 -17.71
C SER A 460 13.97 -11.12 -16.23
N ASN A 461 13.50 -10.23 -15.35
CA ASN A 461 13.22 -10.57 -13.95
C ASN A 461 11.93 -11.40 -13.82
N LEU A 462 10.91 -11.07 -14.63
CA LEU A 462 9.66 -11.84 -14.68
C LEU A 462 9.87 -13.25 -15.22
N ASP A 463 10.81 -13.47 -16.14
CA ASP A 463 11.16 -14.81 -16.66
C ASP A 463 11.64 -15.75 -15.55
N ALA A 464 12.38 -15.23 -14.57
CA ALA A 464 12.84 -16.04 -13.45
C ALA A 464 11.72 -16.35 -12.46
N ALA A 465 10.77 -15.43 -12.26
CA ALA A 465 9.55 -15.73 -11.53
C ALA A 465 8.70 -16.78 -12.28
N ALA A 466 8.59 -16.68 -13.60
CA ALA A 466 7.91 -17.65 -14.45
C ALA A 466 8.57 -19.04 -14.39
N ARG A 467 9.90 -19.10 -14.32
CA ARG A 467 10.64 -20.36 -14.10
C ARG A 467 10.24 -21.01 -12.78
N ALA A 468 10.19 -20.25 -11.68
CA ALA A 468 9.72 -20.77 -10.40
C ALA A 468 8.28 -21.30 -10.49
N LEU A 469 7.39 -20.59 -11.19
CA LEU A 469 6.01 -21.04 -11.42
C LEU A 469 5.96 -22.35 -12.23
N SER A 470 6.78 -22.52 -13.26
CA SER A 470 6.87 -23.77 -14.02
C SER A 470 7.35 -24.95 -13.16
N GLU A 471 8.36 -24.74 -12.30
CA GLU A 471 8.84 -25.78 -11.37
C GLU A 471 7.77 -26.18 -10.33
N LEU A 472 6.88 -25.24 -9.99
CA LEU A 472 5.73 -25.46 -9.11
C LEU A 472 4.51 -26.06 -9.83
N GLY A 473 4.56 -26.25 -11.15
CA GLY A 473 3.42 -26.74 -11.95
C GLY A 473 2.31 -25.71 -12.15
N LEU A 474 2.62 -24.43 -12.01
CA LEU A 474 1.67 -23.31 -12.08
C LEU A 474 1.80 -22.48 -13.37
N LYS A 475 2.67 -22.85 -14.31
CA LYS A 475 2.80 -22.19 -15.62
C LYS A 475 2.86 -23.23 -16.73
#